data_AF-A0A3B8WSV9-F1
#
_entry.id   AF-A0A3B8WSV9-F1
#
_cell.length_a   1.000
_cell.length_b   1.000
_cell.length_c   1.000
_cell.angle_alpha   90.00
_cell.angle_beta   90.00
_cell.angle_gamma   90.00
#
_symmetry.space_group_name_H-M   'P 1'
#
loop_
_entity.id
_entity.type
_entity.pdbx_description
1 polymer ?
#
loop_
_entity_poly.entity_id
_entity_poly.type
_entity_poly.pdbx_seq_one_letter_code
_entity_poly.pdbx_strand_id
1 'polypeptide(L)'
;MSKIYVLDTNVLLNDPMALHAFHEHRVVVPMTVLEELDNIKDKRDRDVSREARIAINTIDGYLGDATPQQISAGVALPRVNGVDPGSLAVFPDQLIADEDDDIPFLSSGPHQANDNRIINVAL
;
A
#
# COMPACT_ATOMS: atom_id res chain seq x y z
N MET A 1 -4.71 5.49 20.49
CA MET A 1 -5.84 5.31 19.54
C MET A 1 -5.21 4.82 18.25
N SER A 2 -5.50 3.59 17.81
CA SER A 2 -4.94 3.11 16.55
C SER A 2 -5.63 3.84 15.38
N LYS A 3 -4.83 4.37 14.46
CA LYS A 3 -5.31 5.01 13.24
C LYS A 3 -5.14 4.06 12.06
N ILE A 4 -5.86 4.34 10.99
CA ILE A 4 -5.68 3.67 9.69
C ILE A 4 -4.88 4.63 8.80
N TYR A 5 -3.82 4.12 8.19
CA TYR A 5 -3.03 4.84 7.19
C TYR A 5 -3.10 4.09 5.88
N VAL A 6 -3.31 4.82 4.80
CA VAL A 6 -3.21 4.29 3.43
C VAL A 6 -1.88 4.78 2.87
N LEU A 7 -1.03 3.84 2.43
CA LEU A 7 0.25 4.19 1.85
C LEU A 7 0.12 4.43 0.35
N ASP A 8 0.86 5.43 -0.13
CA ASP A 8 1.00 5.81 -1.53
C ASP A 8 2.39 5.40 -2.05
N THR A 9 2.51 5.21 -3.36
CA THR A 9 3.74 4.91 -4.07
C THR A 9 4.82 5.97 -3.80
N ASN A 10 4.46 7.26 -3.81
CA ASN A 10 5.44 8.33 -3.57
C ASN A 10 6.04 8.30 -2.17
N VAL A 11 5.26 7.88 -1.16
CA VAL A 11 5.77 7.73 0.21
C VAL A 11 6.81 6.61 0.24
N LEU A 12 6.51 5.48 -0.38
CA LEU A 12 7.41 4.31 -0.43
C LEU A 12 8.65 4.53 -1.30
N LEU A 13 8.57 5.35 -2.34
CA LEU A 13 9.74 5.70 -3.17
C LEU A 13 10.67 6.69 -2.47
N ASN A 14 10.13 7.62 -1.67
CA ASN A 14 10.95 8.56 -0.89
C ASN A 14 11.53 7.91 0.37
N ASP A 15 10.76 7.01 1.00
CA ASP A 15 11.19 6.22 2.15
C ASP A 15 10.63 4.79 2.06
N PRO A 16 11.41 3.83 1.53
CA PRO A 16 11.00 2.43 1.46
C PRO A 16 10.75 1.79 2.82
N MET A 17 11.29 2.38 3.90
CA MET A 17 11.12 1.92 5.27
C MET A 17 9.95 2.61 5.98
N ALA A 18 9.16 3.43 5.28
CA ALA A 18 8.04 4.18 5.86
C ALA A 18 7.06 3.29 6.64
N LEU A 19 6.89 2.02 6.24
CA LEU A 19 6.12 1.01 6.98
C LEU A 19 6.50 0.90 8.46
N HIS A 20 7.79 1.07 8.78
CA HIS A 20 8.28 0.98 10.16
C HIS A 20 7.78 2.14 11.02
N ALA A 21 7.51 3.32 10.42
CA ALA A 21 7.03 4.49 11.15
C ALA A 21 5.57 4.32 11.65
N PHE A 22 4.83 3.36 11.07
CA PHE A 22 3.41 3.12 11.39
C PHE A 22 3.19 1.80 12.14
N HIS A 23 4.23 1.30 12.81
CA HIS A 23 4.26 -0.03 13.43
C HIS A 23 3.14 -0.29 14.46
N GLU A 24 2.58 0.76 15.07
CA GLU A 24 1.48 0.71 16.06
C GLU A 24 0.08 0.92 15.45
N HIS A 25 0.00 1.00 14.12
CA HIS A 25 -1.19 1.41 13.38
C HIS A 25 -1.59 0.41 12.31
N ARG A 26 -2.85 0.48 11.87
CA ARG A 26 -3.30 -0.31 10.73
C ARG A 26 -2.84 0.40 9.45
N VAL A 27 -1.99 -0.26 8.69
CA VAL A 27 -1.48 0.19 7.41
C VAL A 27 -2.20 -0.57 6.30
N VAL A 28 -2.70 0.15 5.32
CA VAL A 28 -3.35 -0.40 4.13
C VAL A 28 -2.55 0.02 2.92
N VAL A 29 -2.18 -0.95 2.09
CA VAL A 29 -1.51 -0.72 0.81
C VAL A 29 -2.51 -1.07 -0.30
N PRO A 30 -2.93 -0.10 -1.12
CA PRO A 30 -3.73 -0.39 -2.30
C PRO A 30 -2.96 -1.30 -3.27
N MET A 31 -3.67 -2.20 -3.96
CA MET A 31 -3.08 -3.06 -4.98
C MET A 31 -2.44 -2.24 -6.11
N THR A 32 -3.06 -1.12 -6.49
CA THR A 32 -2.49 -0.20 -7.49
C THR A 32 -1.09 0.31 -7.10
N VAL A 33 -0.82 0.53 -5.80
CA VAL A 33 0.51 0.96 -5.33
C VAL A 33 1.57 -0.12 -5.57
N LEU A 34 1.22 -1.39 -5.31
CA LEU A 34 2.12 -2.51 -5.59
C LEU A 34 2.44 -2.63 -7.08
N GLU A 35 1.45 -2.43 -7.94
CA GLU A 35 1.63 -2.45 -9.40
C GLU A 35 2.50 -1.31 -9.92
N GLU A 36 2.35 -0.11 -9.35
CA GLU A 36 3.20 1.02 -9.69
C GLU A 36 4.65 0.79 -9.29
N LEU A 37 4.89 0.28 -8.08
CA LEU A 37 6.23 -0.13 -7.64
C LEU A 37 6.80 -1.21 -8.55
N ASP A 38 5.99 -2.17 -8.97
CA ASP A 38 6.39 -3.26 -9.87
C ASP A 38 6.85 -2.71 -11.22
N ASN A 39 6.09 -1.77 -11.79
CA ASN A 39 6.46 -1.10 -13.04
C ASN A 39 7.72 -0.24 -12.92
N ILE A 40 7.99 0.31 -11.73
CA ILE A 40 9.15 1.18 -11.49
C ILE A 40 10.44 0.39 -11.33
N LYS A 41 10.40 -0.82 -10.76
CA LYS A 41 11.60 -1.64 -10.49
C LYS A 41 12.42 -2.04 -11.73
N ASP A 42 11.82 -1.92 -12.92
CA ASP A 42 12.37 -2.28 -14.23
C ASP A 42 12.74 -1.04 -15.08
N LYS A 43 12.60 0.18 -14.55
CA LYS A 43 12.95 1.42 -15.25
C LYS A 43 14.47 1.67 -15.27
N ARG A 44 14.93 2.52 -16.19
CA ARG A 44 16.36 2.84 -16.37
C ARG A 44 16.98 3.65 -15.22
N ASP A 45 16.15 4.34 -14.44
CA ASP A 45 16.61 5.07 -13.27
C ASP A 45 16.96 4.08 -12.15
N ARG A 46 18.26 3.96 -11.84
CA ARG A 46 18.78 2.94 -10.95
C ARG A 46 18.46 3.22 -9.48
N ASP A 47 18.40 4.49 -9.09
CA ASP A 47 18.18 4.87 -7.70
C ASP A 47 16.71 4.65 -7.35
N VAL A 48 15.79 5.16 -8.18
CA VAL A 48 14.35 4.96 -7.99
C VAL A 48 13.96 3.47 -8.08
N SER A 49 14.56 2.72 -9.02
CA SER A 49 14.34 1.27 -9.12
C SER A 49 14.82 0.52 -7.88
N ARG A 50 15.90 0.98 -7.24
CA ARG A 50 16.42 0.37 -6.00
C ARG A 50 15.45 0.60 -4.86
N GLU A 51 14.96 1.82 -4.68
CA GLU A 51 14.00 2.15 -3.61
C GLU A 51 12.69 1.36 -3.78
N ALA A 52 12.17 1.24 -5.02
CA ALA A 52 11.00 0.41 -5.31
C ALA A 52 11.19 -1.07 -4.94
N ARG A 53 12.37 -1.64 -5.23
CA ARG A 53 12.70 -3.03 -4.85
C ARG A 53 12.76 -3.21 -3.34
N ILE A 54 13.31 -2.25 -2.62
CA ILE A 54 13.36 -2.29 -1.15
C ILE A 54 11.93 -2.28 -0.61
N ALA A 55 11.07 -1.38 -1.09
CA ALA A 55 9.69 -1.28 -0.65
C ALA A 55 8.90 -2.58 -0.88
N ILE A 56 8.98 -3.16 -2.09
CA ILE A 56 8.33 -4.44 -2.42
C ILE A 56 8.83 -5.56 -1.50
N ASN A 57 10.16 -5.71 -1.37
CA ASN A 57 10.73 -6.78 -0.54
C ASN A 57 10.34 -6.63 0.95
N THR A 58 10.21 -5.39 1.44
CA THR A 58 9.76 -5.13 2.81
C THR A 58 8.30 -5.51 2.99
N ILE A 59 7.43 -5.15 2.05
CA ILE A 59 6.01 -5.54 2.07
C ILE A 59 5.89 -7.07 2.01
N ASP A 60 6.55 -7.71 1.05
CA ASP A 60 6.55 -9.17 0.89
C ASP A 60 7.11 -9.87 2.14
N GLY A 61 8.14 -9.30 2.78
CA GLY A 61 8.71 -9.82 4.02
C GLY A 61 7.70 -9.86 5.18
N TYR A 62 6.74 -8.94 5.21
CA TYR A 62 5.65 -8.95 6.20
C TYR A 62 4.48 -9.86 5.80
N LEU A 63 4.21 -10.02 4.51
CA LEU A 63 3.06 -10.77 4.00
C LEU A 63 3.38 -12.23 3.66
N GLY A 64 4.66 -12.62 3.57
CA GLY A 64 5.11 -13.81 2.84
C GLY A 64 4.47 -15.15 3.19
N ASP A 65 4.09 -15.37 4.46
CA ASP A 65 3.45 -16.61 4.91
C ASP A 65 1.92 -16.52 4.98
N ALA A 66 1.34 -15.35 4.65
CA ALA A 66 -0.08 -15.09 4.77
C ALA A 66 -0.86 -15.49 3.50
N THR A 67 -2.04 -16.06 3.68
CA THR A 67 -2.98 -16.31 2.57
C THR A 67 -3.56 -14.99 2.05
N PRO A 68 -4.09 -14.95 0.82
CA PRO A 68 -4.76 -13.75 0.29
C PRO A 68 -5.86 -13.21 1.22
N GLN A 69 -6.60 -14.10 1.89
CA GLN A 69 -7.63 -13.71 2.85
C GLN A 69 -7.03 -13.06 4.11
N GLN A 70 -5.89 -13.58 4.60
CA GLN A 70 -5.17 -12.99 5.73
C GLN A 70 -4.54 -11.64 5.36
N ILE A 71 -4.00 -11.52 4.15
CA ILE A 71 -3.46 -10.26 3.61
C ILE A 71 -4.56 -9.20 3.54
N SER A 72 -5.75 -9.54 3.06
CA SER A 72 -6.87 -8.58 2.99
C SER A 72 -7.41 -8.21 4.38
N ALA A 73 -7.45 -9.18 5.31
CA ALA A 73 -7.86 -8.92 6.70
C ALA A 73 -6.82 -8.08 7.49
N GLY A 74 -5.55 -8.18 7.12
CA GLY A 74 -4.42 -7.53 7.76
C GLY A 74 -3.55 -8.53 8.53
N VAL A 75 -2.26 -8.55 8.19
CA VAL A 75 -1.23 -9.35 8.86
C VAL A 75 -0.60 -8.53 9.98
N ALA A 76 -0.45 -9.12 11.17
CA ALA A 76 0.15 -8.41 12.29
C ALA A 76 1.62 -8.07 12.00
N LEU A 77 2.00 -6.81 12.22
CA LEU A 77 3.39 -6.40 12.11
C LEU A 77 4.21 -6.96 13.29
N PRO A 78 5.54 -7.13 13.17
CA PRO A 78 6.35 -7.56 14.29
C PRO A 78 6.31 -6.56 15.45
N ARG A 79 6.42 -7.05 16.68
CA ARG A 79 6.46 -6.20 17.87
C ARG A 79 7.81 -5.46 17.93
N VAL A 80 7.77 -4.13 18.00
CA VAL A 80 8.97 -3.27 18.14
C VAL A 80 8.89 -2.52 19.47
N ASN A 81 9.99 -2.55 20.25
CA ASN A 81 10.13 -1.80 21.51
C ASN A 81 8.99 -1.99 22.53
N GLY A 82 8.37 -3.17 22.56
CA GLY A 82 7.27 -3.48 23.49
C GLY A 82 5.92 -2.84 23.14
N VAL A 83 5.84 -2.05 22.07
CA VAL A 83 4.60 -1.43 21.59
C VAL A 83 3.71 -2.47 20.94
N ASP A 84 2.39 -2.41 21.16
CA ASP A 84 1.47 -3.32 20.50
C ASP A 84 1.50 -3.12 18.98
N PRO A 85 1.70 -4.19 18.20
CA PRO A 85 1.83 -4.06 16.77
C PRO A 85 0.46 -3.74 16.14
N GLY A 86 0.52 -2.90 15.13
CA GLY A 86 -0.55 -2.73 14.16
C GLY A 86 -0.59 -3.89 13.16
N SER A 87 -1.20 -3.63 12.01
CA SER A 87 -1.34 -4.63 10.95
C SER A 87 -1.10 -4.03 9.58
N LEU A 88 -0.62 -4.84 8.65
CA LEU A 88 -0.46 -4.51 7.24
C LEU A 88 -1.49 -5.28 6.43
N ALA A 89 -2.33 -4.57 5.69
CA ALA A 89 -3.30 -5.16 4.78
C ALA A 89 -3.04 -4.69 3.34
N VAL A 90 -3.33 -5.56 2.36
CA VAL A 90 -3.41 -5.14 0.95
C VAL A 90 -4.87 -5.08 0.54
N PHE A 91 -5.27 -3.95 -0.02
CA PHE A 91 -6.64 -3.72 -0.46
C PHE A 91 -6.73 -3.79 -1.99
N PRO A 92 -7.56 -4.68 -2.57
CA PRO A 92 -7.76 -4.77 -4.02
C PRO A 92 -8.67 -3.64 -4.53
N ASP A 93 -8.14 -2.43 -4.59
CA ASP A 93 -8.82 -1.20 -5.01
C ASP A 93 -9.27 -1.23 -6.49
N GLN A 94 -8.74 -2.12 -7.29
CA GLN A 94 -9.18 -2.38 -8.67
C GLN A 94 -10.61 -2.94 -8.74
N LEU A 95 -11.10 -3.56 -7.66
CA LEU A 95 -12.47 -4.05 -7.56
C LEU A 95 -13.47 -2.93 -7.22
N ILE A 96 -12.98 -1.73 -6.89
CA ILE A 96 -13.80 -0.52 -6.87
C ILE A 96 -14.12 -0.19 -8.33
N ALA A 97 -15.22 -0.74 -8.82
CA ALA A 97 -15.66 -0.55 -10.20
C ALA A 97 -16.18 0.87 -10.42
N ASP A 98 -15.99 1.38 -11.65
CA ASP A 98 -16.59 2.64 -12.16
C ASP A 98 -18.14 2.64 -12.14
N GLU A 99 -18.79 1.56 -11.69
CA GLU A 99 -20.24 1.36 -11.68
C GLU A 99 -20.92 1.71 -10.35
N ASP A 100 -20.16 2.07 -9.31
CA ASP A 100 -20.72 2.56 -8.06
C ASP A 100 -20.89 4.08 -8.15
N ASP A 101 -22.06 4.53 -8.65
CA ASP A 101 -22.43 5.95 -8.85
C ASP A 101 -22.34 6.79 -7.55
N ASP A 102 -22.24 6.12 -6.38
CA ASP A 102 -22.10 6.74 -5.06
C ASP A 102 -20.63 7.00 -4.64
N ILE A 103 -19.62 6.61 -5.44
CA ILE A 103 -18.20 6.79 -5.11
C ILE A 103 -17.62 8.06 -5.77
N PRO A 104 -17.19 9.07 -5.00
CA PRO A 104 -16.59 10.28 -5.54
C PRO A 104 -15.31 10.02 -6.37
N PHE A 105 -15.08 10.87 -7.38
CA PHE A 105 -13.82 11.02 -8.15
C PHE A 105 -13.50 10.01 -9.28
N LEU A 106 -14.30 8.98 -9.58
CA LEU A 106 -13.92 8.00 -10.63
C LEU A 106 -13.91 8.56 -12.09
N SER A 107 -14.51 9.73 -12.36
CA SER A 107 -14.77 10.19 -13.74
C SER A 107 -13.65 10.97 -14.46
N SER A 108 -12.40 10.95 -13.99
CA SER A 108 -11.35 11.79 -14.60
C SER A 108 -10.11 10.99 -14.97
N GLY A 109 -9.95 10.66 -16.27
CA GLY A 109 -8.70 10.28 -16.96
C GLY A 109 -7.87 9.08 -16.45
N PRO A 110 -7.17 8.32 -17.32
CA PRO A 110 -6.44 7.10 -16.94
C PRO A 110 -5.28 7.33 -15.95
N HIS A 111 -4.67 8.52 -15.90
CA HIS A 111 -3.65 8.85 -14.90
C HIS A 111 -4.24 9.40 -13.60
N GLN A 112 -5.42 10.00 -13.65
CA GLN A 112 -6.09 10.56 -12.48
C GLN A 112 -6.98 9.49 -11.80
N ALA A 113 -7.24 8.37 -12.46
CA ALA A 113 -7.86 7.18 -11.89
C ALA A 113 -7.06 6.52 -10.75
N ASN A 114 -5.72 6.48 -10.83
CA ASN A 114 -4.90 5.82 -9.80
C ASN A 114 -4.93 6.59 -8.47
N ASP A 115 -4.70 7.91 -8.51
CA ASP A 115 -4.79 8.78 -7.32
C ASP A 115 -6.19 8.71 -6.69
N ASN A 116 -7.23 8.69 -7.53
CA ASN A 116 -8.61 8.60 -7.06
C ASN A 116 -8.93 7.24 -6.41
N ARG A 117 -8.34 6.14 -6.91
CA ARG A 117 -8.44 4.84 -6.23
C ARG A 117 -7.77 4.85 -4.87
N ILE A 118 -6.57 5.43 -4.74
CA ILE A 118 -5.85 5.54 -3.48
C ILE A 118 -6.65 6.38 -2.47
N ILE A 119 -7.25 7.49 -2.91
CA ILE A 119 -8.12 8.33 -2.07
C ILE A 119 -9.36 7.55 -1.60
N ASN A 120 -9.98 6.75 -2.48
CA ASN A 120 -11.17 5.97 -2.15
C ASN A 120 -10.89 4.83 -1.14
N VAL A 121 -9.65 4.37 -0.99
CA VAL A 121 -9.28 3.44 0.10
C VAL A 121 -9.28 4.13 1.47
N ALA A 122 -9.15 5.45 1.51
CA ALA A 122 -9.09 6.24 2.74
C ALA A 122 -10.46 6.82 3.18
N LEU A 123 -11.49 6.71 2.33
CA LEU A 123 -12.87 7.15 2.58
C LEU A 123 -13.71 6.03 3.20
#